data_AF-A0A7S1RCR2-F1
#
_entry.id   AF-A0A7S1RCR2-F1
#
_cell.length_a   1.000
_cell.length_b   1.000
_cell.length_c   1.000
_cell.angle_alpha   90.00
_cell.angle_beta   90.00
_cell.angle_gamma   90.00
#
_symmetry.space_group_name_H-M   'P 1'
#
loop_
_entity.id
_entity.type
_entity.pdbx_description
1 polymer ?
#
loop_
_entity_poly.entity_id
_entity_poly.type
_entity_poly.pdbx_seq_one_letter_code
_entity_poly.pdbx_strand_id
1 'polypeptide(L)'
;ADRKRTQASSRFGRDQALGVLLNLDEKSPNANTVSLFCNGQRVSKPQPIPEKMKGEALFPHVSYRNVSLQVSFGPQPLAALPFKCRMLQEAAAADIKEVKAERPKDGKFEVLFPVAFPDEGTFEWLD
;
A
#
# COMPACT_ATOMS: atom_id res chain seq x y z
N ALA A 1 -0.61 15.71 21.17
CA ALA A 1 -1.60 14.81 21.82
C ALA A 1 -1.21 13.37 21.50
N ASP A 2 -1.11 12.54 22.54
CA ASP A 2 -0.55 11.19 22.61
C ASP A 2 -0.73 10.30 21.38
N ARG A 3 0.36 10.06 20.63
CA ARG A 3 0.46 8.94 19.69
C ARG A 3 1.03 7.75 20.45
N LYS A 4 0.22 7.07 21.27
CA LYS A 4 0.59 5.78 21.87
C LYS A 4 0.95 4.83 20.72
N ARG A 5 2.24 4.53 20.57
CA ARG A 5 2.73 3.59 19.58
C ARG A 5 2.44 2.18 20.07
N THR A 6 1.38 1.59 19.55
CA THR A 6 1.11 0.17 19.76
C THR A 6 1.96 -0.62 18.77
N GLN A 7 2.77 -1.55 19.27
CA GLN A 7 3.50 -2.48 18.41
C GLN A 7 2.48 -3.37 17.67
N ALA A 8 2.34 -3.15 16.36
CA ALA A 8 1.38 -3.87 15.53
C ALA A 8 1.98 -5.12 14.85
N SER A 9 3.32 -5.21 14.76
CA SER A 9 4.02 -6.28 14.07
C SER A 9 5.40 -6.60 14.66
N SER A 10 6.04 -7.63 14.11
CA SER A 10 7.44 -7.99 14.38
C SER A 10 8.42 -7.11 13.57
N ARG A 11 9.69 -7.18 13.96
CA ARG A 11 10.81 -6.55 13.24
C ARG A 11 11.11 -7.34 11.97
N PHE A 12 11.36 -6.61 10.88
CA PHE A 12 11.86 -7.16 9.61
C PHE A 12 13.21 -6.54 9.26
N GLY A 13 13.94 -7.19 8.35
CA GLY A 13 15.31 -6.84 7.96
C GLY A 13 15.50 -6.80 6.45
N ARG A 14 16.77 -6.86 6.05
CA ARG A 14 17.18 -6.94 4.64
C ARG A 14 16.61 -8.20 3.98
N ASP A 15 16.33 -8.11 2.67
CA ASP A 15 15.95 -9.24 1.82
C ASP A 15 14.65 -9.96 2.25
N GLN A 16 13.72 -9.20 2.85
CA GLN A 16 12.39 -9.68 3.22
C GLN A 16 11.31 -9.03 2.37
N ALA A 17 10.38 -9.85 1.87
CA ALA A 17 9.22 -9.40 1.12
C ALA A 17 8.09 -9.04 2.09
N LEU A 18 7.73 -7.76 2.16
CA LEU A 18 6.58 -7.30 2.93
C LEU A 18 5.34 -7.21 2.04
N GLY A 19 4.30 -7.92 2.44
CA GLY A 19 2.97 -7.84 1.85
C GLY A 19 2.05 -6.96 2.68
N VAL A 20 1.47 -5.94 2.05
CA VAL A 20 0.39 -5.13 2.66
C VAL A 20 -0.92 -5.64 2.10
N LEU A 21 -1.75 -6.25 2.95
CA LEU A 21 -3.07 -6.73 2.59
C LEU A 21 -4.11 -5.73 3.05
N LEU A 22 -4.85 -5.17 2.09
CA LEU A 22 -6.08 -4.43 2.32
C LEU A 22 -7.27 -5.36 2.10
N ASN A 23 -8.09 -5.59 3.13
CA ASN A 23 -9.27 -6.42 3.05
C ASN A 23 -10.54 -5.56 3.08
N LEU A 24 -11.19 -5.41 1.93
CA LEU A 24 -12.47 -4.72 1.78
C LEU A 24 -13.64 -5.68 1.57
N ASP A 25 -13.40 -6.99 1.57
CA ASP A 25 -14.46 -7.98 1.35
C ASP A 25 -15.37 -8.11 2.58
N GLU A 26 -16.62 -7.70 2.46
CA GLU A 26 -17.65 -7.78 3.50
C GLU A 26 -17.96 -9.22 3.92
N LYS A 27 -17.71 -10.20 3.04
CA LYS A 27 -17.92 -11.63 3.33
C LYS A 27 -16.80 -12.23 4.16
N SER A 28 -15.68 -11.53 4.30
CA SER A 28 -14.55 -11.97 5.08
C SER A 28 -14.79 -11.69 6.57
N PRO A 29 -14.38 -12.60 7.48
CA PRO A 29 -14.47 -12.35 8.93
C PRO A 29 -13.64 -11.14 9.39
N ASN A 30 -12.72 -10.65 8.55
CA ASN A 30 -11.85 -9.50 8.84
C ASN A 30 -12.11 -8.34 7.87
N ALA A 31 -13.36 -8.10 7.47
CA ALA A 31 -13.73 -7.01 6.58
C ALA A 31 -13.24 -5.64 7.08
N ASN A 32 -12.87 -4.75 6.15
CA ASN A 32 -12.38 -3.40 6.43
C ASN A 32 -11.15 -3.35 7.34
N THR A 33 -10.17 -4.21 7.08
CA THR A 33 -8.91 -4.27 7.84
C THR A 33 -7.68 -4.21 6.97
N VAL A 34 -6.57 -3.79 7.57
CA VAL A 34 -5.22 -3.88 7.00
C VAL A 34 -4.41 -4.89 7.79
N SER A 35 -3.66 -5.73 7.08
CA SER A 35 -2.75 -6.72 7.68
C SER A 35 -1.40 -6.71 6.98
N LEU A 36 -0.34 -6.99 7.74
CA LEU A 36 1.02 -7.10 7.23
C LEU A 36 1.44 -8.57 7.18
N PHE A 37 2.13 -8.92 6.10
CA PHE A 37 2.75 -10.21 5.86
C PHE A 37 4.25 -10.00 5.63
N CYS A 38 5.06 -10.92 6.14
CA CYS A 38 6.49 -10.98 5.86
C CYS A 38 6.77 -12.38 5.29
N ASN A 39 7.33 -12.44 4.07
CA ASN A 39 7.64 -13.69 3.37
C ASN A 39 6.45 -14.67 3.33
N GLY A 40 5.24 -14.15 3.06
CA GLY A 40 4.02 -14.96 2.98
C GLY A 40 3.35 -15.27 4.33
N GLN A 41 4.02 -15.04 5.45
CA GLN A 41 3.47 -15.27 6.79
C GLN A 41 2.89 -14.00 7.40
N ARG A 42 1.73 -14.09 8.03
CA ARG A 42 1.08 -12.95 8.70
C ARG A 42 1.92 -12.51 9.91
N VAL A 43 2.31 -11.23 9.96
CA VAL A 43 3.11 -10.65 11.06
C VAL A 43 2.35 -9.62 11.89
N SER A 44 1.16 -9.20 11.46
CA SER A 44 0.28 -8.33 12.24
C SER A 44 -1.10 -8.94 12.44
N LYS A 45 -1.73 -8.60 13.58
CA LYS A 45 -3.18 -8.78 13.72
C LYS A 45 -3.91 -7.85 12.73
N PRO A 46 -5.07 -8.24 12.19
CA PRO A 46 -5.91 -7.33 11.40
C PRO A 46 -6.13 -6.02 12.16
N GLN A 47 -5.81 -4.89 11.54
CA GLN A 47 -6.04 -3.56 12.10
C GLN A 47 -7.25 -2.94 11.39
N PRO A 48 -8.28 -2.49 12.12
CA PRO A 48 -9.44 -1.86 11.51
C PRO A 48 -9.04 -0.55 10.82
N ILE A 49 -9.61 -0.34 9.63
CA ILE A 49 -9.48 0.93 8.93
C ILE A 49 -10.31 1.97 9.70
N PRO A 50 -9.80 3.19 9.93
CA PRO A 50 -10.56 4.27 10.56
C PRO A 50 -11.90 4.51 9.84
N GLU A 51 -12.97 4.79 10.59
CA GLU A 51 -14.32 4.98 10.01
C GLU A 51 -14.35 5.99 8.85
N LYS A 52 -13.61 7.10 9.00
CA LYS A 52 -13.50 8.16 7.98
C LYS A 52 -12.87 7.71 6.65
N MET A 53 -12.17 6.59 6.63
CA MET A 53 -11.48 6.05 5.46
C MET A 53 -12.29 4.92 4.79
N LYS A 54 -13.41 4.50 5.39
CA LYS A 54 -14.27 3.49 4.79
C LYS A 54 -15.07 4.11 3.64
N GLY A 55 -15.05 3.45 2.48
CA GLY A 55 -15.70 3.95 1.26
C GLY A 55 -14.91 5.05 0.53
N GLU A 56 -13.78 5.49 1.06
CA GLU A 56 -12.84 6.36 0.35
C GLU A 56 -11.85 5.54 -0.48
N ALA A 57 -11.30 6.16 -1.53
CA ALA A 57 -10.23 5.55 -2.32
C ALA A 57 -8.94 5.54 -1.49
N LEU A 58 -8.40 4.35 -1.22
CA LEU A 58 -7.16 4.17 -0.46
C LEU A 58 -5.99 3.94 -1.41
N PHE A 59 -4.89 4.65 -1.16
CA PHE A 59 -3.68 4.56 -1.96
C PHE A 59 -2.57 3.87 -1.17
N PRO A 60 -1.81 2.94 -1.78
CA PRO A 60 -0.60 2.42 -1.16
C PRO A 60 0.37 3.55 -0.87
N HIS A 61 0.79 3.69 0.39
CA HIS A 61 1.72 4.72 0.82
C HIS A 61 2.84 4.10 1.64
N VAL A 62 4.09 4.40 1.29
CA VAL A 62 5.28 3.87 1.96
C VAL A 62 6.20 5.02 2.33
N SER A 63 6.63 5.04 3.59
CA SER A 63 7.65 5.96 4.10
C SER A 63 8.77 5.13 4.71
N TYR A 64 10.01 5.47 4.37
CA TYR A 64 11.20 4.73 4.78
C TYR A 64 12.37 5.68 5.02
N ARG A 65 13.40 5.21 5.74
CA ARG A 65 14.59 6.01 6.05
C ARG A 65 15.83 5.13 5.93
N ASN A 66 16.83 5.59 5.15
CA ASN A 66 18.11 4.92 4.95
C ASN A 66 18.00 3.44 4.50
N VAL A 67 17.03 3.14 3.64
CA VAL A 67 16.86 1.80 3.03
C VAL A 67 16.47 1.95 1.57
N SER A 68 16.72 0.92 0.75
CA SER A 68 16.20 0.83 -0.61
C SER A 68 15.01 -0.14 -0.64
N LEU A 69 13.94 0.23 -1.34
CA LEU A 69 12.74 -0.58 -1.45
C LEU A 69 12.45 -0.94 -2.91
N GLN A 70 12.06 -2.18 -3.15
CA GLN A 70 11.45 -2.61 -4.41
C GLN A 70 9.95 -2.78 -4.17
N VAL A 71 9.14 -2.01 -4.88
CA VAL A 71 7.68 -2.09 -4.80
C VAL A 71 7.17 -2.93 -5.96
N SER A 72 6.32 -3.91 -5.67
CA SER A 72 5.68 -4.75 -6.68
C SER A 72 4.17 -4.74 -6.47
N PHE A 73 3.43 -4.41 -7.54
CA PHE A 73 1.97 -4.32 -7.54
C PHE A 73 1.29 -5.49 -8.28
N GLY A 74 2.04 -6.45 -8.81
CA GLY A 74 1.50 -7.63 -9.50
C GLY A 74 2.33 -8.04 -10.72
N PRO A 75 1.83 -9.00 -11.52
CA PRO A 75 0.56 -9.73 -11.34
C PRO A 75 0.62 -10.78 -10.21
N GLN A 76 1.80 -11.30 -9.89
CA GLN A 76 2.00 -12.28 -8.80
C GLN A 76 2.64 -11.63 -7.56
N PRO A 77 2.29 -12.08 -6.34
CA PRO A 77 2.96 -11.61 -5.14
C PRO A 77 4.40 -12.13 -5.10
N LEU A 78 5.34 -11.31 -4.59
CA LEU A 78 6.75 -11.70 -4.45
C LEU A 78 6.96 -12.89 -3.50
N ALA A 79 6.03 -13.09 -2.55
CA ALA A 79 6.00 -14.25 -1.67
C ALA A 79 4.59 -14.85 -1.67
N ALA A 80 4.52 -16.19 -1.75
CA ALA A 80 3.25 -16.90 -1.76
C ALA A 80 2.47 -16.64 -0.46
N LEU A 81 1.22 -16.20 -0.60
CA LEU A 81 0.29 -16.03 0.52
C LEU A 81 -0.53 -17.31 0.73
N PRO A 82 -1.00 -17.60 1.96
CA PRO A 82 -1.76 -18.82 2.27
C PRO A 82 -3.19 -18.80 1.72
N PHE A 83 -3.55 -17.78 0.94
CA PHE A 83 -4.86 -17.62 0.30
C PHE A 83 -4.66 -16.93 -1.06
N LYS A 84 -5.68 -17.03 -1.91
CA LYS A 84 -5.72 -16.32 -3.19
C LYS A 84 -6.24 -14.91 -2.98
N CYS A 85 -5.47 -13.90 -3.34
CA CYS A 85 -5.90 -12.51 -3.41
C CYS A 85 -5.51 -11.88 -4.75
N ARG A 86 -6.26 -10.87 -5.18
CA ARG A 86 -5.92 -10.07 -6.36
C ARG A 86 -4.85 -9.06 -5.99
N MET A 87 -3.82 -8.96 -6.82
CA MET A 87 -2.81 -7.92 -6.71
C MET A 87 -3.37 -6.60 -7.30
N LEU A 88 -2.80 -5.46 -6.91
CA LEU A 88 -3.32 -4.15 -7.30
C LEU A 88 -3.33 -3.95 -8.83
N GLN A 89 -2.36 -4.51 -9.54
CA GLN A 89 -2.30 -4.47 -11.01
C GLN A 89 -3.49 -5.18 -11.68
N GLU A 90 -4.11 -6.16 -11.01
CA GLU A 90 -5.28 -6.90 -11.48
C GLU A 90 -6.55 -6.54 -10.68
N ALA A 91 -6.55 -5.40 -9.99
CA ALA A 91 -7.75 -4.92 -9.33
C ALA A 91 -8.85 -4.66 -10.39
N ALA A 92 -10.09 -5.07 -10.08
CA ALA A 92 -11.18 -4.90 -11.04
C ALA A 92 -11.53 -3.42 -11.16
N ALA A 93 -11.98 -2.98 -12.34
CA ALA A 93 -12.38 -1.59 -12.56
C ALA A 93 -13.49 -1.11 -11.58
N ALA A 94 -14.34 -2.03 -11.09
CA ALA A 94 -15.35 -1.74 -10.08
C ALA A 94 -14.75 -1.44 -8.68
N ASP A 95 -13.54 -1.92 -8.41
CA ASP A 95 -12.84 -1.76 -7.13
C ASP A 95 -11.84 -0.58 -7.18
N ILE A 96 -11.69 0.11 -8.32
CA ILE A 96 -10.75 1.21 -8.54
C ILE A 96 -11.53 2.51 -8.79
N LYS A 97 -11.06 3.60 -8.19
CA LYS A 97 -11.54 4.95 -8.46
C LYS A 97 -10.39 5.82 -8.94
N GLU A 98 -10.50 6.38 -10.14
CA GLU A 98 -9.59 7.42 -10.60
C GLU A 98 -9.80 8.69 -9.78
N VAL A 99 -8.77 9.11 -9.05
CA VAL A 99 -8.77 10.37 -8.32
C VAL A 99 -7.82 11.32 -9.02
N LYS A 100 -8.35 12.46 -9.48
CA LYS A 100 -7.52 13.53 -10.03
C LYS A 100 -6.68 14.12 -8.90
N ALA A 101 -5.38 14.15 -9.08
CA ALA A 101 -4.48 14.78 -8.12
C ALA A 101 -4.79 16.27 -8.03
N GLU A 102 -5.28 16.72 -6.87
CA GLU A 102 -5.42 18.15 -6.59
C GLU A 102 -4.02 18.74 -6.45
N ARG A 103 -3.67 19.63 -7.38
CA ARG A 103 -2.41 20.37 -7.29
C ARG A 103 -2.47 21.30 -6.08
N PRO A 104 -1.47 21.29 -5.18
CA PRO A 104 -1.40 22.28 -4.12
C PRO A 104 -1.49 23.69 -4.70
N LYS A 105 -2.24 24.59 -4.05
CA LYS A 105 -2.38 25.98 -4.51
C LYS A 105 -1.04 26.71 -4.63
N ASP A 106 -0.05 26.29 -3.82
CA ASP A 106 1.31 26.82 -3.81
C ASP A 106 2.28 26.09 -4.77
N GLY A 107 1.82 25.08 -5.52
CA GLY A 107 2.62 24.33 -6.50
C GLY A 107 3.74 23.46 -5.91
N LYS A 108 3.91 23.44 -4.59
CA LYS A 108 4.95 22.68 -3.89
C LYS A 108 4.37 21.45 -3.21
N PHE A 109 4.92 20.28 -3.51
CA PHE A 109 4.66 19.06 -2.75
C PHE A 109 5.74 18.90 -1.68
N GLU A 110 5.36 18.52 -0.45
CA GLU A 110 6.31 18.36 0.67
C GLU A 110 7.21 17.13 0.49
N VAL A 111 6.70 16.08 -0.17
CA VAL A 111 7.43 14.89 -0.59
C VAL A 111 6.86 14.43 -1.93
N LEU A 112 7.71 14.30 -2.94
CA LEU A 112 7.35 13.86 -4.29
C LEU A 112 7.94 12.47 -4.52
N PHE A 113 7.09 11.49 -4.80
CA PHE A 113 7.52 10.12 -5.14
C PHE A 113 7.14 9.87 -6.60
N PRO A 114 8.09 10.01 -7.56
CA PRO A 114 7.79 9.75 -8.95
C PRO A 114 7.56 8.24 -9.13
N VAL A 115 6.32 7.87 -9.46
CA VAL A 115 6.00 6.55 -9.99
C VAL A 115 5.88 6.74 -11.50
N ALA A 116 6.92 6.33 -12.22
CA ALA A 116 6.96 6.42 -13.67
C ALA A 116 6.18 5.27 -14.30
N PHE A 117 5.27 5.59 -15.20
CA PHE A 117 4.68 4.63 -16.12
C PHE A 117 5.57 4.57 -17.37
N PRO A 118 5.87 3.37 -17.90
CA PRO A 118 6.52 3.25 -19.19
C PRO A 118 5.73 4.03 -20.24
N ASP A 119 6.43 4.79 -21.09
CA ASP A 119 5.89 5.56 -22.22
C ASP A 119 5.06 6.82 -21.91
N GLU A 120 4.95 7.25 -20.64
CA GLU A 120 4.24 8.50 -20.25
C GLU A 120 5.16 9.69 -19.93
N GLY A 121 6.39 9.69 -20.43
CA GLY A 121 7.25 10.90 -20.42
C GLY A 121 7.72 11.35 -19.02
N THR A 122 7.84 10.45 -18.05
CA THR A 122 8.20 10.81 -16.66
C THR A 122 9.67 11.22 -16.47
N PHE A 123 10.54 11.03 -17.48
CA PHE A 123 11.98 11.21 -17.37
C PHE A 123 12.50 12.64 -17.59
N GLU A 124 11.73 13.54 -18.20
CA GLU A 124 12.22 14.89 -18.56
C GLU A 124 12.47 15.82 -17.35
N TRP A 125 11.94 15.50 -16.17
CA TRP A 125 12.14 16.29 -14.94
C TRP A 125 13.27 15.74 -14.04
N LEU A 126 13.86 14.59 -14.38
CA LEU A 126 14.87 13.89 -13.56
C LEU A 126 16.33 14.14 -14.01
N ASP A 127 16.54 14.87 -15.12
CA ASP A 127 17.86 15.37 -15.56
C ASP A 127 18.11 16.81 -15.10
#